data_AF-A0A842PG55-F1
#
_entry.id   AF-A0A842PG55-F1
#
_cell.length_a   1.000
_cell.length_b   1.000
_cell.length_c   1.000
_cell.angle_alpha   90.00
_cell.angle_beta   90.00
_cell.angle_gamma   90.00
#
_symmetry.space_group_name_H-M   'P 1'
#
loop_
_entity.id
_entity.type
_entity.pdbx_description
1 polymer ?
#
loop_
_entity_poly.entity_id
_entity_poly.type
_entity_poly.pdbx_seq_one_letter_code
_entity_poly.pdbx_strand_id
1 'polypeptide(L)'
;MTVKLDTEGIRCIGVFESLTGAGVKDCVVDNEANKVIMVVKKGDMGLAIGKGGSNINKVKKLLRKEVEIVEHSADIKEFIENLFRPAYVKSIELLTKNDKICAYVEVFN
;
A
#
# COMPACT_ATOMS: atom_id res chain seq x y z
N MET A 1 -0.68 -17.30 8.56
CA MET A 1 0.31 -16.45 7.87
C MET A 1 0.56 -15.26 8.78
N THR A 2 1.68 -15.25 9.47
CA THR A 2 1.97 -14.22 10.49
C THR A 2 2.77 -13.14 9.80
N VAL A 3 2.13 -12.06 9.36
CA VAL A 3 2.84 -10.89 8.83
C VAL A 3 3.54 -10.23 10.02
N LYS A 4 4.82 -10.56 10.21
CA LYS A 4 5.70 -9.83 11.11
C LYS A 4 6.50 -8.87 10.25
N LEU A 5 6.62 -7.62 10.68
CA LEU A 5 7.59 -6.70 10.11
C LEU A 5 8.98 -7.32 10.31
N ASP A 6 9.53 -7.87 9.23
CA ASP A 6 10.89 -8.35 9.20
C ASP A 6 11.86 -7.16 9.09
N THR A 7 13.15 -7.44 9.29
CA THR A 7 14.20 -6.40 9.22
C THR A 7 14.22 -5.68 7.88
N GLU A 8 13.81 -6.37 6.79
CA GLU A 8 13.74 -5.79 5.45
C GLU A 8 12.62 -4.76 5.36
N GLY A 9 11.42 -5.08 5.84
CA GLY A 9 10.26 -4.20 5.89
C GLY A 9 10.55 -2.94 6.70
N ILE A 10 11.18 -3.07 7.88
CA ILE A 10 11.58 -1.92 8.72
C ILE A 10 12.56 -1.01 7.96
N ARG A 11 13.55 -1.60 7.27
CA ARG A 11 14.52 -0.84 6.46
C ARG A 11 13.83 -0.11 5.31
N CYS A 12 12.92 -0.79 4.61
CA CYS A 12 12.15 -0.21 3.52
C CYS A 12 11.29 0.97 4.01
N ILE A 13 10.64 0.84 5.16
CA ILE A 13 9.88 1.93 5.80
C ILE A 13 10.80 3.12 6.06
N GLY A 14 11.91 2.92 6.78
CA GLY A 14 12.81 4.02 7.15
C GLY A 14 13.38 4.76 5.94
N VAL A 15 13.74 4.04 4.88
CA VAL A 15 14.16 4.63 3.60
C VAL A 15 13.04 5.45 2.97
N PHE A 16 11.82 4.91 2.93
CA PHE A 16 10.68 5.55 2.31
C PHE A 16 10.32 6.85 3.03
N GLU A 17 10.17 6.81 4.36
CA GLU A 17 9.81 7.98 5.17
C GLU A 17 10.89 9.06 5.09
N SER A 18 12.18 8.68 5.14
CA SER A 18 13.31 9.62 5.03
C SER A 18 13.35 10.36 3.69
N LEU A 19 13.03 9.66 2.59
CA LEU A 19 13.07 10.25 1.25
C LEU A 19 11.81 11.04 0.88
N THR A 20 10.66 10.67 1.43
CA THR A 20 9.35 11.19 0.99
C THR A 20 8.70 12.12 2.00
N GLY A 21 9.01 11.97 3.30
CA GLY A 21 8.30 12.62 4.40
C GLY A 21 6.90 12.07 4.67
N ALA A 22 6.41 11.11 3.87
CA ALA A 22 5.12 10.47 4.07
C ALA A 22 5.21 9.43 5.18
N GLY A 23 4.26 9.43 6.11
CA GLY A 23 4.19 8.46 7.20
C GLY A 23 3.65 7.12 6.73
N VAL A 24 4.38 6.05 7.00
CA VAL A 24 3.98 4.67 6.66
C VAL A 24 3.23 4.04 7.84
N LYS A 25 2.09 3.42 7.54
CA LYS A 25 1.26 2.66 8.47
C LYS A 25 1.60 1.18 8.47
N ASP A 26 1.89 0.63 7.29
CA ASP A 26 2.24 -0.78 7.12
C ASP A 26 3.06 -0.99 5.86
N CYS A 27 3.78 -2.12 5.80
CA CYS A 27 4.65 -2.50 4.70
C CYS A 27 4.57 -4.00 4.45
N VAL A 28 4.31 -4.39 3.21
CA VAL A 28 4.39 -5.77 2.75
C VAL A 28 5.49 -5.88 1.72
N VAL A 29 6.52 -6.67 2.04
CA VAL A 29 7.61 -6.99 1.11
C VAL A 29 7.29 -8.29 0.39
N ASP A 30 7.15 -8.22 -0.92
CA ASP A 30 7.00 -9.37 -1.80
C ASP A 30 8.32 -9.62 -2.53
N ASN A 31 9.08 -10.58 -2.04
CA ASN A 31 10.37 -10.93 -2.60
C ASN A 31 10.28 -11.72 -3.90
N GLU A 32 9.17 -12.43 -4.13
CA GLU A 32 8.96 -13.19 -5.37
C GLU A 32 8.63 -12.25 -6.53
N ALA A 33 7.76 -11.25 -6.28
CA ALA A 33 7.42 -10.22 -7.26
C ALA A 33 8.42 -9.05 -7.31
N ASN A 34 9.50 -9.09 -6.52
CA ASN A 34 10.47 -8.00 -6.33
C ASN A 34 9.80 -6.64 -6.10
N LYS A 35 8.79 -6.62 -5.22
CA LYS A 35 7.88 -5.50 -5.00
C LYS A 35 7.74 -5.21 -3.51
N VAL A 36 7.50 -3.95 -3.18
CA VAL A 36 7.09 -3.54 -1.83
C VAL A 36 5.81 -2.73 -1.92
N ILE A 37 4.85 -3.07 -1.06
CA ILE A 37 3.56 -2.39 -0.94
C ILE A 37 3.60 -1.58 0.35
N MET A 38 3.50 -0.26 0.23
CA MET A 38 3.54 0.68 1.34
C MET A 38 2.14 1.24 1.59
N VAL A 39 1.62 1.05 2.79
CA VAL A 39 0.38 1.70 3.22
C VAL A 39 0.75 3.02 3.88
N VAL A 40 0.40 4.15 3.27
CA VAL A 40 0.69 5.50 3.82
C VAL A 40 -0.52 6.08 4.55
N LYS A 41 -0.30 7.05 5.43
CA LYS A 41 -1.39 7.80 6.08
C LYS A 41 -2.27 8.50 5.04
N LYS A 42 -3.55 8.66 5.38
CA LYS A 42 -4.48 9.48 4.59
C LYS A 42 -3.95 10.90 4.46
N GLY A 43 -3.87 11.42 3.24
CA GLY A 43 -3.31 12.73 2.89
C GLY A 43 -1.83 12.71 2.48
N ASP A 44 -1.09 11.64 2.80
CA ASP A 44 0.36 11.59 2.53
C ASP A 44 0.69 11.06 1.12
N MET A 45 -0.31 10.64 0.34
CA MET A 45 -0.10 10.14 -1.03
C MET A 45 0.66 11.14 -1.92
N GLY A 46 0.37 12.44 -1.79
CA GLY A 46 1.07 13.49 -2.53
C GLY A 46 2.55 13.61 -2.16
N LEU A 47 2.88 13.49 -0.87
CA LEU A 47 4.25 13.49 -0.35
C LEU A 47 5.01 12.24 -0.81
N ALA A 48 4.34 11.09 -0.73
CA ALA A 48 4.87 9.79 -1.17
C ALA A 48 5.26 9.80 -2.66
N ILE A 49 4.41 10.34 -3.52
CA ILE A 49 4.67 10.42 -4.97
C ILE A 49 5.71 11.53 -5.26
N GLY A 50 5.53 12.72 -4.68
CA GLY A 50 6.32 13.91 -5.00
C GLY A 50 6.01 14.51 -6.37
N LYS A 51 6.51 15.73 -6.63
CA LYS A 51 6.23 16.44 -7.89
C LYS A 51 6.73 15.63 -9.10
N GLY A 52 5.83 15.27 -10.01
CA GLY A 52 6.16 14.44 -11.18
C GLY A 52 6.70 13.05 -10.83
N GLY A 53 6.36 12.51 -9.65
CA GLY A 53 6.88 11.22 -9.18
C GLY A 53 8.31 11.27 -8.66
N SER A 54 8.85 12.45 -8.35
CA SER A 54 10.26 12.60 -7.95
C SER A 54 10.66 11.74 -6.76
N ASN A 55 9.77 11.61 -5.77
CA ASN A 55 10.07 10.89 -4.52
C ASN A 55 9.96 9.39 -4.75
N ILE A 56 8.85 8.92 -5.31
CA ILE A 56 8.65 7.50 -5.61
C ILE A 56 9.73 6.95 -6.55
N ASN A 57 10.17 7.73 -7.54
CA ASN A 57 11.24 7.33 -8.44
C ASN A 57 12.60 7.19 -7.73
N LYS A 58 12.90 8.03 -6.73
CA LYS A 58 14.11 7.90 -5.90
C LYS A 58 14.04 6.65 -5.02
N VAL A 59 12.90 6.41 -4.40
CA VAL A 59 12.66 5.22 -3.56
C VAL A 59 12.83 3.94 -4.39
N LYS A 60 12.17 3.83 -5.56
CA LYS A 60 12.32 2.68 -6.47
C LYS A 60 13.78 2.40 -6.83
N LYS A 61 14.54 3.45 -7.16
CA LYS A 61 15.97 3.34 -7.47
C LYS A 61 16.81 2.84 -6.29
N LEU A 62 16.55 3.32 -5.08
CA LEU A 62 17.33 2.94 -3.91
C LEU A 62 16.96 1.53 -3.40
N LEU A 63 15.68 1.19 -3.40
CA LEU A 63 15.21 -0.12 -2.97
C LEU A 63 15.44 -1.21 -4.02
N ARG A 64 15.61 -0.84 -5.29
CA ARG A 64 15.75 -1.77 -6.44
C ARG A 64 14.57 -2.76 -6.53
N LYS A 65 13.40 -2.32 -6.09
CA LYS A 65 12.12 -3.02 -6.09
C LYS A 65 11.07 -2.14 -6.73
N GLU A 66 10.04 -2.76 -7.29
CA GLU A 66 8.82 -2.02 -7.57
C GLU A 66 8.19 -1.53 -6.27
N VAL A 67 7.62 -0.33 -6.30
CA VAL A 67 7.00 0.27 -5.12
C VAL A 67 5.57 0.62 -5.48
N GLU A 68 4.64 0.03 -4.76
CA GLU A 68 3.22 0.37 -4.78
C GLU A 68 2.87 1.12 -3.49
N ILE A 69 2.04 2.15 -3.62
CA ILE A 69 1.62 2.98 -2.50
C ILE A 69 0.10 2.92 -2.42
N VAL A 70 -0.40 2.61 -1.23
CA VAL A 70 -1.83 2.56 -0.93
C VAL A 70 -2.12 3.56 0.17
N GLU A 71 -3.13 4.41 -0.03
CA GLU A 71 -3.56 5.34 1.01
C GLU A 71 -4.47 4.63 2.01
N HIS A 72 -4.11 4.70 3.29
CA HIS A 72 -4.92 4.15 4.37
C HIS A 72 -6.24 4.91 4.54
N SER A 73 -7.32 4.19 4.85
CA SER A 73 -8.54 4.75 5.42
C SER A 73 -8.99 3.94 6.62
N ALA A 74 -9.64 4.62 7.57
CA ALA A 74 -10.35 3.97 8.67
C ALA A 74 -11.67 3.34 8.21
N ASP A 75 -12.23 3.80 7.10
CA ASP A 75 -13.34 3.12 6.43
C ASP A 75 -12.79 1.96 5.59
N ILE A 76 -13.18 0.75 5.95
CA ILE A 76 -12.77 -0.48 5.26
C ILE A 76 -13.16 -0.47 3.77
N LYS A 77 -14.29 0.14 3.39
CA LYS A 77 -14.72 0.21 1.99
C LYS A 77 -13.81 1.12 1.19
N GLU A 78 -13.55 2.33 1.69
CA GLU A 78 -12.61 3.27 1.06
C GLU A 78 -11.19 2.68 0.99
N PHE A 79 -10.76 1.97 2.04
CA PHE A 79 -9.45 1.32 2.01
C PHE A 79 -9.37 0.21 0.95
N ILE A 80 -10.42 -0.61 0.82
CA ILE A 80 -10.53 -1.61 -0.26
C ILE A 80 -10.53 -0.92 -1.62
N GLU A 81 -11.33 0.14 -1.84
CA GLU A 81 -11.30 0.89 -3.10
C GLU A 81 -9.89 1.40 -3.45
N ASN A 82 -9.16 1.90 -2.46
CA ASN A 82 -7.78 2.35 -2.64
C ASN A 82 -6.82 1.22 -3.03
N LEU A 83 -7.01 0.00 -2.52
CA LEU A 83 -6.21 -1.17 -2.88
C LEU A 83 -6.35 -1.59 -4.35
N PHE A 84 -7.51 -1.33 -4.96
CA PHE A 84 -7.80 -1.76 -6.34
C PHE A 84 -7.44 -0.70 -7.39
N ARG A 85 -6.95 0.48 -7.00
CA ARG A 85 -6.54 1.51 -7.97
C ARG A 85 -5.43 0.96 -8.90
N PRO A 86 -5.49 1.25 -10.21
CA PRO A 86 -6.40 2.17 -10.90
C PRO A 86 -7.73 1.55 -11.37
N ALA A 87 -8.01 0.29 -11.04
CA ALA A 87 -9.26 -0.34 -11.43
C ALA A 87 -10.46 0.32 -10.74
N TYR A 88 -11.57 0.41 -11.46
CA TYR A 88 -12.82 0.92 -10.92
C TYR A 88 -13.56 -0.22 -10.21
N VAL A 89 -13.83 -0.02 -8.92
CA VAL A 89 -14.64 -0.94 -8.12
C VAL A 89 -16.12 -0.62 -8.32
N LYS A 90 -16.92 -1.61 -8.72
CA LYS A 90 -18.38 -1.53 -8.86
C LYS A 90 -19.10 -1.66 -7.53
N SER A 91 -18.68 -2.66 -6.73
CA SER A 91 -19.35 -3.02 -5.50
C SER A 91 -18.38 -3.70 -4.55
N ILE A 92 -18.62 -3.50 -3.25
CA ILE A 92 -17.89 -4.15 -2.16
C ILE A 92 -18.92 -4.70 -1.18
N GLU A 93 -18.96 -6.03 -1.05
CA GLU A 93 -19.80 -6.75 -0.10
C GLU A 93 -18.94 -7.39 0.98
N LEU A 94 -19.21 -7.04 2.24
CA LEU A 94 -18.50 -7.59 3.40
C LEU A 94 -19.37 -8.69 4.01
N LEU A 95 -18.85 -9.91 4.02
CA LEU A 95 -19.51 -11.08 4.59
C LEU A 95 -18.68 -11.63 5.74
N THR A 96 -19.32 -12.00 6.85
CA THR A 96 -18.67 -12.70 7.95
C THR A 96 -18.91 -14.19 7.81
N LYS A 97 -17.85 -14.97 7.59
CA LYS A 97 -17.91 -16.43 7.47
C LYS A 97 -16.89 -17.07 8.40
N ASN A 98 -17.34 -17.95 9.30
CA ASN A 98 -16.50 -18.64 10.28
C ASN A 98 -15.61 -17.67 11.10
N ASP A 99 -16.21 -16.62 11.65
CA ASP A 99 -15.53 -15.54 12.40
C ASP A 99 -14.46 -14.76 11.62
N LYS A 100 -14.41 -14.92 10.29
CA LYS A 100 -13.55 -14.15 9.39
C LYS A 100 -14.38 -13.19 8.58
N ILE A 101 -13.85 -12.00 8.36
CA ILE A 101 -14.42 -11.01 7.45
C ILE A 101 -13.87 -11.30 6.05
N CYS A 102 -14.76 -11.49 5.08
CA CYS A 102 -14.45 -11.67 3.67
C CYS A 102 -15.04 -10.50 2.88
N ALA A 103 -14.25 -9.91 1.98
CA ALA A 103 -14.73 -8.89 1.06
C ALA A 103 -14.89 -9.49 -0.34
N TYR A 104 -16.08 -9.40 -0.90
CA TYR A 104 -16.36 -9.67 -2.31
C TYR A 104 -16.32 -8.34 -3.05
N VAL A 105 -15.42 -8.23 -4.02
CA VAL A 105 -15.18 -6.98 -4.76
C VAL A 105 -15.45 -7.25 -6.23
N GLU A 106 -16.43 -6.54 -6.81
CA GLU A 106 -16.67 -6.56 -8.24
C GLU A 106 -15.96 -5.37 -8.88
N VAL A 107 -15.20 -5.61 -9.95
CA VAL A 107 -14.48 -4.57 -10.70
C VAL A 107 -15.04 -4.44 -12.13
N PHE A 108 -14.87 -3.26 -12.74
CA PHE A 108 -15.10 -3.11 -14.17
C PHE A 108 -13.98 -3.81 -14.96
N ASN A 109 -14.36 -4.55 -16.00
CA ASN A 109 -13.43 -5.17 -16.97
C ASN A 109 -12.77 -4.12 -17.87
#